data_AF-A0A0C9UKY7-F1
#
_entry.id   AF-A0A0C9UKY7-F1
#
_cell.length_a   1.000
_cell.length_b   1.000
_cell.length_c   1.000
_cell.angle_alpha   90.00
_cell.angle_beta   90.00
_cell.angle_gamma   90.00
#
_symmetry.space_group_name_H-M   'P 1'
#
loop_
_entity.id
_entity.type
_entity.pdbx_description
1 polymer ?
#
loop_
_entity_poly.entity_id
_entity_poly.type
_entity_poly.pdbx_seq_one_letter_code
_entity_poly.pdbx_strand_id
1 'polypeptide(L)'
;MSASLSSKATWLQSTISDLLVSPYIHFRAPAGLGIHMGHGPIDLFSTKFNNNFTPDVKATVAGNTVNRDELKQMLLGLQQHYSPDNVKFEIPATEASADSNTVYVKFTGQSKVKGPYEVAIDANVSETEGQKKISSIKLDGDPALFEQKSHDKSEL
;
A
#
# COMPACT_ATOMS: atom_id res chain seq x y z
N MET A 1 -20.48 16.79 -6.15
CA MET A 1 -19.30 16.10 -6.74
C MET A 1 -18.08 16.11 -5.81
N SER A 2 -17.70 17.25 -5.23
CA SER A 2 -16.53 17.38 -4.31
C SER A 2 -16.58 16.51 -3.05
N ALA A 3 -17.74 16.35 -2.41
CA ALA A 3 -17.87 15.56 -1.17
C ALA A 3 -17.58 14.05 -1.36
N SER A 4 -17.89 13.49 -2.52
CA SER A 4 -17.62 12.06 -2.82
C SER A 4 -16.12 11.80 -3.02
N LEU A 5 -15.45 12.68 -3.76
CA LEU A 5 -13.99 12.62 -3.94
C LEU A 5 -13.24 12.81 -2.62
N SER A 6 -13.68 13.75 -1.79
CA SER A 6 -13.11 13.93 -0.45
C SER A 6 -13.28 12.66 0.41
N SER A 7 -14.47 12.04 0.41
CA SER A 7 -14.70 10.76 1.11
C SER A 7 -13.81 9.62 0.58
N LYS A 8 -13.61 9.53 -0.75
CA LYS A 8 -12.74 8.54 -1.38
C LYS A 8 -11.27 8.79 -1.04
N ALA A 9 -10.83 10.04 -0.98
CA ALA A 9 -9.46 10.41 -0.59
C ALA A 9 -9.18 10.09 0.89
N THR A 10 -10.11 10.42 1.79
CA THR A 10 -10.00 10.05 3.22
C THR A 10 -10.00 8.54 3.41
N TRP A 11 -10.84 7.82 2.66
CA TRP A 11 -10.83 6.36 2.65
C TRP A 11 -9.48 5.81 2.15
N LEU A 12 -8.95 6.33 1.03
CA LEU A 12 -7.66 5.90 0.49
C LEU A 12 -6.53 6.13 1.49
N GLN A 13 -6.44 7.32 2.09
CA GLN A 13 -5.47 7.63 3.13
C GLN A 13 -5.54 6.59 4.27
N SER A 14 -6.76 6.31 4.75
CA SER A 14 -6.97 5.38 5.87
C SER A 14 -6.55 3.97 5.48
N THR A 15 -6.91 3.53 4.27
CA THR A 15 -6.55 2.22 3.70
C THR A 15 -5.04 2.06 3.54
N ILE A 16 -4.33 3.07 3.02
CA ILE A 16 -2.87 3.00 2.85
C ILE A 16 -2.15 3.02 4.20
N SER A 17 -2.55 3.91 5.11
CA SER A 17 -1.98 3.97 6.46
C SER A 17 -2.16 2.64 7.20
N ASP A 18 -3.37 2.10 7.20
CA ASP A 18 -3.71 0.84 7.85
C ASP A 18 -2.97 -0.37 7.22
N LEU A 19 -2.81 -0.36 5.89
CA LEU A 19 -2.01 -1.38 5.20
C LEU A 19 -0.54 -1.33 5.61
N LEU A 20 0.09 -0.15 5.61
CA LEU A 20 1.52 0.01 5.89
C LEU A 20 1.90 -0.27 7.37
N VAL A 21 0.96 -0.14 8.31
CA VAL A 21 1.19 -0.57 9.71
C VAL A 21 0.89 -2.04 9.96
N SER A 22 0.28 -2.74 9.00
CA SER A 22 -0.17 -4.12 9.21
C SER A 22 0.99 -5.10 9.19
N PRO A 23 1.05 -6.05 10.14
CA PRO A 23 2.11 -7.04 10.16
C PRO A 23 2.05 -7.91 8.90
N TYR A 24 3.22 -8.10 8.31
CA TYR A 24 3.42 -9.05 7.22
C TYR A 24 4.13 -10.30 7.73
N ILE A 25 3.50 -11.46 7.56
CA ILE A 25 4.03 -12.74 8.02
C ILE A 25 4.39 -13.59 6.79
N HIS A 26 5.69 -13.83 6.59
CA HIS A 26 6.13 -14.84 5.65
C HIS A 26 5.85 -16.22 6.21
N PHE A 27 4.77 -16.87 5.75
CA PHE A 27 4.55 -18.27 6.02
C PHE A 27 5.61 -19.12 5.32
N ARG A 28 6.61 -19.57 6.07
CA ARG A 28 7.39 -20.73 5.67
C ARG A 28 6.61 -21.94 6.16
N ALA A 29 5.82 -22.56 5.28
CA ALA A 29 5.27 -23.87 5.60
C ALA A 29 6.47 -24.81 5.84
N PRO A 30 6.65 -25.38 7.04
CA PRO A 30 7.69 -26.37 7.24
C PRO A 30 7.32 -27.56 6.34
N ALA A 31 8.16 -27.81 5.33
CA ALA A 31 8.05 -29.01 4.52
C ALA A 31 8.29 -30.21 5.46
N GLY A 32 7.22 -30.91 5.86
CA GLY A 32 7.36 -32.23 6.45
C GLY A 32 6.55 -32.61 7.69
N LEU A 33 5.55 -31.84 8.15
CA LEU A 33 4.74 -32.30 9.29
C LEU A 33 3.24 -32.15 9.01
N GLY A 34 2.60 -33.28 8.69
CA GLY A 34 1.15 -33.45 8.56
C GLY A 34 0.42 -33.33 9.90
N ILE A 35 0.59 -32.18 10.56
CA ILE A 35 -0.11 -31.85 11.79
C ILE A 35 -1.17 -30.82 11.43
N HIS A 36 -2.43 -31.20 11.66
CA HIS A 36 -3.58 -30.30 11.66
C HIS A 36 -3.28 -29.11 12.57
N MET A 37 -2.86 -27.99 11.99
CA MET A 37 -2.72 -26.73 12.72
C MET A 37 -4.02 -25.96 12.57
N GLY A 38 -4.61 -25.56 13.69
CA GLY A 38 -5.70 -24.57 13.73
C GLY A 38 -5.31 -23.29 12.97
N HIS A 39 -6.27 -22.39 12.78
CA HIS A 39 -6.10 -21.16 11.98
C HIS A 39 -4.74 -20.51 12.30
N GLY A 40 -3.78 -20.69 11.39
CA GLY A 40 -2.44 -20.14 11.54
C GLY A 40 -2.51 -18.62 11.67
N PRO A 41 -1.45 -17.98 12.20
CA PRO A 41 -1.44 -16.53 12.38
C PRO A 41 -1.71 -15.84 11.05
N ILE A 42 -2.80 -15.08 10.94
CA ILE A 42 -3.23 -14.50 9.66
C ILE A 42 -2.26 -13.38 9.25
N ASP A 43 -1.78 -13.43 8.01
CA ASP A 43 -1.08 -12.30 7.39
C ASP A 43 -2.06 -11.16 7.12
N LEU A 44 -2.06 -10.17 8.03
CA LEU A 44 -2.98 -9.03 7.98
C LEU A 44 -2.68 -8.11 6.81
N PHE A 45 -1.39 -7.92 6.46
CA PHE A 45 -1.00 -7.14 5.30
C PHE A 45 -1.60 -7.74 4.02
N SER A 46 -1.36 -9.04 3.77
CA SER A 46 -1.89 -9.71 2.58
C SER A 46 -3.42 -9.72 2.56
N THR A 47 -4.05 -9.95 3.70
CA THR A 47 -5.51 -9.93 3.82
C THR A 47 -6.08 -8.56 3.43
N LYS A 48 -5.53 -7.48 3.98
CA LYS A 48 -5.97 -6.11 3.67
C LYS A 48 -5.67 -5.73 2.22
N PHE A 49 -4.51 -6.11 1.70
CA PHE A 49 -4.18 -5.91 0.29
C PHE A 49 -5.21 -6.62 -0.62
N ASN A 50 -5.55 -7.88 -0.33
CA ASN A 50 -6.53 -8.63 -1.12
C ASN A 50 -7.95 -8.06 -1.01
N ASN A 51 -8.32 -7.49 0.13
CA ASN A 51 -9.64 -6.91 0.33
C ASN A 51 -9.79 -5.55 -0.35
N ASN A 52 -8.74 -4.73 -0.35
CA ASN A 52 -8.81 -3.32 -0.75
C ASN A 52 -8.41 -3.07 -2.22
N PHE A 53 -7.70 -4.01 -2.87
CA PHE A 53 -7.27 -3.88 -4.27
C PHE A 53 -8.06 -4.83 -5.15
N THR A 54 -8.40 -4.41 -6.38
CA THR A 54 -9.01 -5.32 -7.35
C THR A 54 -8.01 -6.42 -7.78
N PRO A 55 -8.48 -7.59 -8.24
CA PRO A 55 -7.61 -8.64 -8.76
C PRO A 55 -6.79 -8.18 -9.98
N ASP A 56 -7.35 -7.27 -10.78
CA ASP A 56 -6.81 -6.70 -12.02
C ASP A 56 -6.22 -5.29 -11.84
N VAL A 57 -5.85 -4.91 -10.62
CA VAL A 57 -5.36 -3.55 -10.33
C VAL A 57 -4.22 -3.14 -11.27
N LYS A 58 -4.36 -1.96 -11.87
CA LYS A 58 -3.31 -1.33 -12.67
C LYS A 58 -2.39 -0.52 -11.76
N ALA A 59 -1.10 -0.80 -11.80
CA ALA A 59 -0.15 -0.18 -10.88
C ALA A 59 1.04 0.44 -11.60
N THR A 60 1.45 1.63 -11.15
CA THR A 60 2.73 2.25 -11.52
C THR A 60 3.45 2.70 -10.26
N VAL A 61 4.72 2.32 -10.11
CA VAL A 61 5.54 2.66 -8.95
C VAL A 61 6.85 3.25 -9.42
N ALA A 62 7.16 4.47 -8.96
CA ALA A 62 8.36 5.21 -9.34
C ALA A 62 8.59 5.25 -10.87
N GLY A 63 7.50 5.47 -11.63
CA GLY A 63 7.51 5.50 -13.10
C GLY A 63 7.46 4.15 -13.82
N ASN A 64 7.50 3.01 -13.10
CA ASN A 64 7.47 1.67 -13.70
C ASN A 64 6.10 1.03 -13.56
N THR A 65 5.53 0.53 -14.66
CA THR A 65 4.31 -0.30 -14.59
C THR A 65 4.64 -1.64 -13.96
N VAL A 66 3.90 -2.01 -12.93
CA VAL A 66 4.12 -3.26 -12.16
C VAL A 66 2.83 -4.07 -12.09
N ASN A 67 2.95 -5.38 -11.96
CA ASN A 67 1.80 -6.25 -11.72
C ASN A 67 1.36 -6.21 -10.25
N ARG A 68 0.26 -6.89 -9.92
CA ARG A 68 -0.33 -6.90 -8.58
C ARG A 68 0.58 -7.50 -7.50
N ASP A 69 1.31 -8.57 -7.82
CA ASP A 69 2.25 -9.19 -6.89
C ASP A 69 3.49 -8.32 -6.67
N GLU A 70 3.99 -7.69 -7.73
CA GLU A 70 5.08 -6.71 -7.65
C GLU A 70 4.65 -5.48 -6.83
N LEU A 71 3.45 -4.93 -7.06
CA LEU A 71 2.89 -3.83 -6.26
C LEU A 71 2.89 -4.19 -4.77
N LYS A 72 2.49 -5.41 -4.43
CA LYS A 72 2.51 -5.90 -3.05
C LYS A 72 3.93 -5.88 -2.47
N GLN A 73 4.93 -6.37 -3.21
CA GLN A 73 6.33 -6.32 -2.77
C GLN A 73 6.83 -4.88 -2.60
N MET A 74 6.48 -3.98 -3.52
CA MET A 74 6.86 -2.57 -3.46
C MET A 74 6.25 -1.86 -2.23
N LEU A 75 4.99 -2.18 -1.89
CA LEU A 75 4.34 -1.68 -0.68
C LEU A 75 4.97 -2.26 0.61
N LEU A 76 5.44 -3.51 0.57
CA LEU A 76 6.22 -4.10 1.66
C LEU A 76 7.61 -3.46 1.81
N GLY A 77 8.24 -3.03 0.70
CA GLY A 77 9.43 -2.19 0.73
C GLY A 77 9.14 -0.88 1.44
N LEU A 78 8.09 -0.18 1.00
CA LEU A 78 7.66 1.10 1.57
C LEU A 78 7.35 1.00 3.07
N GLN A 79 6.72 -0.09 3.49
CA GLN A 79 6.43 -0.38 4.90
C GLN A 79 7.68 -0.30 5.79
N GLN A 80 8.87 -0.68 5.31
CA GLN A 80 10.11 -0.63 6.09
C GLN A 80 10.54 0.79 6.46
N HIS A 81 10.07 1.77 5.71
CA HIS A 81 10.34 3.20 5.92
C HIS A 81 9.19 3.92 6.62
N TYR A 82 8.04 3.26 6.77
CA TYR A 82 6.82 3.84 7.32
C TYR A 82 6.82 3.79 8.85
N SER A 83 6.50 4.93 9.47
CA SER A 83 6.31 5.03 10.92
C SER A 83 5.09 5.92 11.16
N PRO A 84 3.98 5.39 11.72
CA PRO A 84 2.74 6.16 11.86
C PRO A 84 2.92 7.44 12.67
N ASP A 85 3.83 7.46 13.65
CA ASP A 85 4.12 8.63 14.48
C ASP A 85 4.82 9.78 13.75
N ASN A 86 5.47 9.49 12.61
CA ASN A 86 6.30 10.45 11.88
C ASN A 86 5.78 10.74 10.46
N VAL A 87 4.56 10.30 10.15
CA VAL A 87 3.96 10.48 8.84
C VAL A 87 2.86 11.52 8.90
N LYS A 88 2.89 12.47 7.96
CA LYS A 88 1.86 13.47 7.78
C LYS A 88 1.21 13.27 6.41
N PHE A 89 -0.10 13.07 6.40
CA PHE A 89 -0.90 13.01 5.18
C PHE A 89 -1.44 14.38 4.79
N GLU A 90 -1.49 14.62 3.50
CA GLU A 90 -2.03 15.80 2.88
C GLU A 90 -2.94 15.36 1.73
N ILE A 91 -4.22 15.72 1.81
CA ILE A 91 -5.17 15.53 0.71
C ILE A 91 -5.18 16.84 -0.06
N PRO A 92 -4.50 16.94 -1.22
CA PRO A 92 -4.57 18.16 -2.03
C PRO A 92 -6.03 18.44 -2.41
N ALA A 93 -6.39 19.72 -2.46
CA ALA A 93 -7.68 20.15 -2.97
C ALA A 93 -7.79 19.66 -4.41
N THR A 94 -8.53 18.57 -4.59
CA THR A 94 -8.61 17.88 -5.89
C THR A 94 -9.34 18.81 -6.85
N GLU A 95 -8.64 19.38 -7.83
CA GLU A 95 -9.28 19.88 -9.04
C GLU A 95 -9.89 18.67 -9.73
N ALA A 96 -11.21 18.70 -9.96
CA ALA A 96 -11.94 17.56 -10.48
C ALA A 96 -11.28 17.09 -11.79
N SER A 97 -10.56 15.96 -11.74
CA SER A 97 -10.15 15.24 -12.94
C SER A 97 -11.40 14.75 -13.66
N ALA A 98 -11.35 14.68 -14.99
CA ALA A 98 -12.47 14.27 -15.83
C ALA A 98 -13.04 12.88 -15.46
N ASP A 99 -12.22 12.04 -14.82
CA ASP A 99 -12.62 10.77 -14.21
C ASP A 99 -13.07 10.94 -12.75
N SER A 100 -14.37 10.80 -12.51
CA SER A 100 -15.06 11.10 -11.24
C SER A 100 -14.65 10.23 -10.03
N ASN A 101 -13.72 9.28 -10.18
CA ASN A 101 -13.28 8.35 -9.15
C ASN A 101 -11.78 8.43 -8.81
N THR A 102 -11.00 9.26 -9.51
CA THR A 102 -9.57 9.41 -9.24
C THR A 102 -9.37 10.41 -8.09
N VAL A 103 -8.60 9.99 -7.08
CA VAL A 103 -8.28 10.78 -5.90
C VAL A 103 -6.78 10.81 -5.66
N TYR A 104 -6.34 11.89 -5.04
CA TYR A 104 -4.95 12.22 -4.82
C TYR A 104 -4.70 12.30 -3.32
N VAL A 105 -3.69 11.60 -2.85
CA VAL A 105 -3.21 11.64 -1.46
C VAL A 105 -1.71 11.74 -1.50
N LYS A 106 -1.14 12.59 -0.66
CA LYS A 106 0.31 12.70 -0.49
C LYS A 106 0.66 12.48 0.97
N PHE A 107 1.82 11.90 1.24
CA PHE A 107 2.33 11.89 2.60
C PHE A 107 3.83 12.09 2.64
N THR A 108 4.28 12.74 3.71
CA THR A 108 5.69 12.92 4.03
C THR A 108 6.00 12.15 5.30
N GLY A 109 7.16 11.48 5.36
CA GLY A 109 7.61 10.72 6.51
C GLY A 109 9.07 10.95 6.84
N GLN A 110 9.50 10.43 7.99
CA GLN A 110 10.92 10.30 8.33
C GLN A 110 11.32 8.84 8.46
N SER A 111 12.25 8.41 7.61
CA SER A 111 12.87 7.10 7.68
C SER A 111 14.17 7.19 8.47
N LYS A 112 14.40 6.23 9.37
CA LYS A 112 15.68 6.11 10.10
C LYS A 112 16.88 5.87 9.16
N VAL A 113 16.63 5.33 7.96
CA VAL A 113 17.67 4.95 6.99
C VAL A 113 17.85 6.01 5.92
N LYS A 114 16.76 6.58 5.42
CA LYS A 114 16.75 7.50 4.27
C LYS A 114 16.61 8.97 4.66
N GLY A 115 16.26 9.28 5.91
CA GLY A 115 15.90 10.63 6.33
C GLY A 115 14.46 11.00 5.87
N PRO A 116 14.17 12.29 5.65
CA PRO A 116 12.85 12.73 5.22
C PRO A 116 12.53 12.21 3.82
N TYR A 117 11.29 11.79 3.60
CA TYR A 117 10.82 11.31 2.30
C TYR A 117 9.39 11.76 2.04
N GLU A 118 8.99 11.72 0.77
CA GLU A 118 7.65 12.03 0.30
C GLU A 118 7.17 10.94 -0.65
N VAL A 119 5.88 10.60 -0.55
CA VAL A 119 5.19 9.70 -1.48
C VAL A 119 3.87 10.35 -1.91
N ALA A 120 3.68 10.48 -3.22
CA ALA A 120 2.43 10.89 -3.84
C ALA A 120 1.67 9.65 -4.35
N ILE A 121 0.37 9.65 -4.15
CA ILE A 121 -0.54 8.56 -4.48
C ILE A 121 -1.67 9.11 -5.36
N ASP A 122 -1.71 8.66 -6.61
CA ASP A 122 -2.87 8.85 -7.48
C ASP A 122 -3.62 7.52 -7.55
N ALA A 123 -4.89 7.45 -7.15
CA ALA A 123 -5.64 6.21 -7.20
C ALA A 123 -7.04 6.37 -7.74
N ASN A 124 -7.48 5.41 -8.56
CA ASN A 124 -8.88 5.27 -8.94
C ASN A 124 -9.60 4.39 -7.92
N VAL A 125 -10.58 4.96 -7.23
CA VAL A 125 -11.35 4.27 -6.19
C VAL A 125 -12.73 3.92 -6.75
N SER A 126 -12.85 2.67 -7.17
CA SER A 126 -14.12 2.06 -7.57
C SER A 126 -14.96 1.70 -6.33
N GLU A 127 -16.28 1.73 -6.47
CA GLU A 127 -17.21 1.30 -5.44
C GLU A 127 -18.20 0.34 -6.07
N THR A 128 -18.26 -0.89 -5.56
CA THR A 128 -19.13 -1.95 -6.07
C THR A 128 -19.81 -2.59 -4.87
N GLU A 129 -21.15 -2.62 -4.88
CA GLU A 129 -21.97 -3.19 -3.80
C GLU A 129 -21.66 -2.59 -2.41
N GLY A 130 -21.33 -1.29 -2.36
CA GLY A 130 -20.99 -0.57 -1.14
C GLY A 130 -19.56 -0.83 -0.61
N GLN A 131 -18.76 -1.63 -1.32
CA GLN A 131 -17.36 -1.85 -1.01
C GLN A 131 -16.47 -1.01 -1.93
N LYS A 132 -15.57 -0.21 -1.33
CA LYS A 132 -14.56 0.56 -2.05
C LYS A 132 -13.34 -0.30 -2.34
N LYS A 133 -12.84 -0.26 -3.56
CA LYS A 133 -11.60 -0.93 -3.99
C LYS A 133 -10.76 -0.04 -4.90
N ILE A 134 -9.44 -0.20 -4.79
CA ILE A 134 -8.45 0.45 -5.63
C ILE A 134 -8.33 -0.35 -6.93
N SER A 135 -8.76 0.23 -8.04
CA SER A 135 -8.70 -0.37 -9.39
C SER A 135 -7.47 0.08 -10.17
N SER A 136 -6.92 1.25 -9.84
CA SER A 136 -5.66 1.75 -10.36
C SER A 136 -4.94 2.54 -9.28
N ILE A 137 -3.61 2.43 -9.22
CA ILE A 137 -2.77 3.19 -8.30
C ILE A 137 -1.45 3.59 -8.96
N LYS A 138 -1.02 4.82 -8.71
CA LYS A 138 0.31 5.33 -9.03
C LYS A 138 0.95 5.81 -7.75
N LEU A 139 2.16 5.31 -7.48
CA LEU A 139 2.98 5.68 -6.33
C LEU A 139 4.23 6.36 -6.85
N ASP A 140 4.38 7.66 -6.60
CA ASP A 140 5.59 8.41 -6.92
C ASP A 140 6.35 8.75 -5.64
N GLY A 141 7.65 8.54 -5.67
CA GLY A 141 8.57 8.76 -4.56
C GLY A 141 9.97 8.30 -4.95
N ASP A 142 10.94 8.40 -4.03
CA ASP A 142 12.28 7.83 -4.24
C ASP A 142 12.14 6.31 -4.50
N PRO A 143 12.62 5.79 -5.66
CA PRO A 143 12.56 4.37 -6.00
C PRO A 143 13.05 3.44 -4.88
N ALA A 144 14.08 3.87 -4.15
CA ALA A 144 14.68 3.08 -3.09
C ALA A 144 13.81 2.95 -1.83
N LEU A 145 12.67 3.66 -1.74
CA LEU A 145 11.65 3.41 -0.72
C LEU A 145 10.85 2.15 -1.01
N PHE A 146 10.77 1.74 -2.27
CA PHE A 146 9.95 0.60 -2.70
C PHE A 146 10.77 -0.70 -2.82
N GLU A 147 12.09 -0.59 -2.75
CA GLU A 147 12.98 -1.75 -2.73
C GLU A 147 12.85 -2.50 -1.39
N GLN A 148 12.37 -3.73 -1.44
CA GLN A 148 12.40 -4.58 -0.25
C GLN A 148 13.87 -4.92 0.05
N LYS A 149 14.42 -4.38 1.13
CA LYS A 149 15.68 -4.91 1.64
C LYS A 149 15.43 -6.34 2.06
N SER A 150 15.94 -7.28 1.27
CA SER A 150 16.13 -8.64 1.72
C SER A 150 16.95 -8.54 3.00
N HIS A 151 16.46 -9.10 4.10
CA HIS A 151 17.33 -9.32 5.26
C HIS A 151 18.45 -10.22 4.73
N ASP A 152 19.59 -9.61 4.43
CA ASP A 152 20.76 -10.31 3.93
C ASP A 152 21.08 -11.37 4.98
N LYS A 153 21.13 -12.61 4.52
CA LYS A 153 21.46 -13.76 5.34
C LYS A 153 22.99 -13.81 5.46
N SER A 154 23.56 -12.75 6.00
CA SER A 154 24.88 -12.70 6.61
C SER A 154 24.56 -12.28 8.04
N GLU A 155 24.83 -13.06 9.07
CA GLU A 155 26.19 -13.43 9.49
C GLU A 155 26.16 -14.77 10.25
N LEU A 156 27.13 -15.62 9.90
CA LEU A 156 27.82 -16.69 10.66
C LEU A 156 27.00 -17.81 11.33
#